data_AF-T0T1U6-F1
#
_entry.id   AF-T0T1U6-F1
#
_cell.length_a   1.000
_cell.length_b   1.000
_cell.length_c   1.000
_cell.angle_alpha   90.00
_cell.angle_beta   90.00
_cell.angle_gamma   90.00
#
_symmetry.space_group_name_H-M   'P 1'
#
loop_
_entity.id
_entity.type
_entity.pdbx_description
1 polymer ?
#
loop_
_entity_poly.entity_id
_entity_poly.type
_entity_poly.pdbx_seq_one_letter_code
_entity_poly.pdbx_strand_id
1 'polypeptide(L)'
;MKLPQLSATIMALSLMAACGNDKELTINSPKVQNKTSLAQMADSASSNESFAPYATRVTILDKMTFALSPGQKLDGPHFLNTEEGRNKYGSVYLSTLLQEAHKVAAPYLQMGDEKAYYSFMVLALTVPLHEGLWMHFVRTTDEAGVCNPYAQSGKTLIAPKEEDYYAMSEEQLEKRKEEVLQTYLNFYKSLKSGSRPFLANCNDLANQTDIMHIIRGYDGSDVGAMQLSIRWHLDEFFAKEEYKSLRETFKYGLNFIYKDSFSQLYKVATMGKPQSNFEKKLYKNAKKCLFDGGLFKKKEFSYENLIRGSWAGKYNSGSVFNACRFDKRDSKHDIGFMKNLNKVYNFLLKDKVGYMNDLSFKVDANVKGALDEIICNYNNKVSNVAKNVENKDEKELLEREVALKCSSVLAKNNRNLKILLK
;
A
#
# COMPACT_ATOMS: atom_id res chain seq x y z
N MET A 1 -2.29 23.81 53.00
CA MET A 1 -2.45 22.47 52.41
C MET A 1 -1.40 22.30 51.32
N LYS A 2 -0.37 21.48 51.58
CA LYS A 2 0.73 21.20 50.64
C LYS A 2 0.41 19.90 49.90
N LEU A 3 0.45 19.92 48.57
CA LEU A 3 0.38 18.71 47.73
C LEU A 3 1.64 17.85 47.91
N PRO A 4 1.55 16.51 47.87
CA PRO A 4 2.72 15.66 47.84
C PRO A 4 3.27 15.54 46.41
N GLN A 5 4.59 15.62 46.32
CA GLN A 5 5.39 15.19 45.18
C GLN A 5 5.25 13.68 45.01
N LEU A 6 4.75 13.22 43.85
CA LEU A 6 4.82 11.82 43.44
C LEU A 6 6.02 11.66 42.50
N SER A 7 7.06 11.04 43.05
CA SER A 7 8.31 10.66 42.41
C SER A 7 8.06 9.63 41.32
N ALA A 8 8.64 9.88 40.15
CA ALA A 8 8.74 8.94 39.04
C ALA A 8 9.62 7.75 39.44
N THR A 9 9.02 6.57 39.57
CA THR A 9 9.74 5.28 39.64
C THR A 9 8.80 4.20 39.15
N ILE A 10 8.99 3.72 37.91
CA ILE A 10 8.74 2.36 37.40
C ILE A 10 9.12 2.40 35.91
N MET A 11 10.37 2.04 35.60
CA MET A 11 10.71 1.30 34.37
C MET A 11 12.15 0.77 34.50
N ALA A 12 12.30 -0.30 35.28
CA ALA A 12 13.46 -1.16 35.27
C ALA A 12 12.99 -2.57 35.58
N LEU A 13 12.65 -3.33 34.53
CA LEU A 13 12.59 -4.79 34.63
C LEU A 13 13.71 -5.36 33.76
N SER A 14 14.77 -5.70 34.47
CA SER A 14 15.88 -6.52 34.04
C SER A 14 15.41 -7.93 33.71
N LEU A 15 15.77 -8.45 32.54
CA LEU A 15 15.83 -9.88 32.25
C LEU A 15 17.29 -10.22 31.97
N MET A 16 17.97 -10.71 33.00
CA MET A 16 19.22 -11.46 32.90
C MET A 16 19.01 -12.83 33.54
N ALA A 17 19.23 -13.89 32.76
CA ALA A 17 19.77 -15.21 33.09
C ALA A 17 19.48 -16.13 31.88
N ALA A 18 20.39 -16.91 31.30
CA ALA A 18 21.62 -17.45 31.83
C ALA A 18 22.63 -17.74 30.70
N CYS A 19 23.90 -17.41 30.94
CA CYS A 19 25.05 -18.07 30.34
C CYS A 19 25.48 -19.20 31.28
N GLY A 20 25.76 -20.38 30.72
CA GLY A 20 26.50 -21.45 31.38
C GLY A 20 27.50 -22.02 30.39
N ASN A 21 28.78 -21.70 30.61
CA ASN A 21 29.92 -22.39 29.99
C ASN A 21 30.28 -23.58 30.89
N ASP A 22 30.62 -24.72 30.30
CA ASP A 22 31.75 -25.53 30.78
C ASP A 22 32.33 -26.42 29.67
N LYS A 23 33.60 -26.74 29.88
CA LYS A 23 34.67 -27.04 28.92
C LYS A 23 34.75 -28.48 28.38
N GLU A 24 35.39 -28.55 27.21
CA GLU A 24 36.31 -29.55 26.63
C GLU A 24 36.35 -31.02 27.13
N LEU A 25 36.29 -31.93 26.14
CA LEU A 25 37.21 -33.06 26.05
C LEU A 25 37.35 -33.52 24.59
N THR A 26 38.59 -33.45 24.09
CA THR A 26 39.10 -34.00 22.82
C THR A 26 39.30 -35.52 22.90
N ILE A 27 39.25 -36.22 21.76
CA ILE A 27 40.21 -37.27 21.30
C ILE A 27 39.83 -37.78 19.87
N ASN A 28 40.79 -37.59 18.95
CA ASN A 28 41.23 -38.31 17.73
C ASN A 28 40.32 -39.28 16.90
N SER A 29 40.15 -38.91 15.61
CA SER A 29 40.36 -39.63 14.31
C SER A 29 40.85 -41.10 14.30
N PRO A 30 40.57 -41.95 13.26
CA PRO A 30 40.85 -41.61 11.83
C PRO A 30 40.06 -42.30 10.67
N LYS A 31 40.17 -41.64 9.49
CA LYS A 31 40.32 -42.13 8.08
C LYS A 31 39.22 -42.95 7.36
N VAL A 32 39.33 -42.86 6.01
CA VAL A 32 38.79 -43.72 4.91
C VAL A 32 37.52 -43.10 4.28
N GLN A 33 37.37 -42.81 2.98
CA GLN A 33 38.07 -43.20 1.75
C GLN A 33 37.82 -42.18 0.61
N ASN A 34 38.82 -42.01 -0.25
CA ASN A 34 38.70 -41.45 -1.60
C ASN A 34 37.83 -42.36 -2.50
N LYS A 35 36.96 -41.76 -3.34
CA LYS A 35 36.67 -42.26 -4.69
C LYS A 35 36.46 -41.11 -5.66
N THR A 36 37.42 -41.02 -6.57
CA THR A 36 37.45 -40.31 -7.84
C THR A 36 36.42 -40.91 -8.81
N SER A 37 35.68 -40.09 -9.58
CA SER A 37 35.63 -40.24 -11.05
C SER A 37 34.95 -39.04 -11.72
N LEU A 38 35.74 -38.40 -12.59
CA LEU A 38 35.44 -37.79 -13.88
C LEU A 38 33.98 -37.40 -14.22
N ALA A 39 33.77 -36.10 -14.38
CA ALA A 39 33.22 -35.55 -15.61
C ALA A 39 33.72 -34.10 -15.78
N GLN A 40 34.82 -33.94 -16.53
CA GLN A 40 35.23 -32.68 -17.15
C GLN A 40 34.62 -32.59 -18.54
N MET A 41 34.42 -31.35 -19.00
CA MET A 41 33.87 -30.82 -20.27
C MET A 41 32.55 -30.07 -19.98
N ALA A 42 32.43 -28.75 -20.11
CA ALA A 42 33.07 -27.86 -21.06
C ALA A 42 33.47 -26.50 -20.44
N ASP A 43 34.56 -25.97 -21.00
CA ASP A 43 35.15 -24.68 -20.76
C ASP A 43 34.29 -23.52 -21.29
N SER A 44 34.24 -22.47 -20.46
CA SER A 44 34.34 -21.06 -20.81
C SER A 44 33.59 -20.52 -22.04
N ALA A 45 32.40 -19.98 -21.78
CA ALA A 45 32.02 -18.68 -22.33
C ALA A 45 31.59 -17.79 -21.17
N SER A 46 32.60 -17.26 -20.47
CA SER A 46 32.44 -16.13 -19.54
C SER A 46 32.03 -14.93 -20.39
N SER A 47 30.72 -14.76 -20.59
CA SER A 47 30.19 -13.45 -20.90
C SER A 47 30.37 -12.62 -19.65
N ASN A 48 31.27 -11.64 -19.71
CA ASN A 48 31.26 -10.50 -18.81
C ASN A 48 29.83 -9.95 -18.80
N GLU A 49 29.02 -10.34 -17.81
CA GLU A 49 27.78 -9.66 -17.49
C GLU A 49 28.17 -8.25 -17.11
N SER A 50 28.01 -7.37 -18.09
CA SER A 50 27.83 -5.93 -17.96
C SER A 50 27.36 -5.59 -16.56
N PHE A 51 28.23 -4.94 -15.76
CA PHE A 51 27.89 -4.34 -14.48
C PHE A 51 26.48 -3.74 -14.58
N ALA A 52 25.52 -4.32 -13.85
CA ALA A 52 24.16 -3.81 -13.85
C ALA A 52 24.25 -2.31 -13.49
N PRO A 53 23.66 -1.41 -14.30
CA PRO A 53 23.79 0.02 -14.07
C PRO A 53 23.34 0.34 -12.66
N TYR A 54 24.19 1.04 -11.90
CA TYR A 54 23.90 1.48 -10.54
C TYR A 54 22.52 2.18 -10.51
N ALA A 55 21.56 1.60 -9.79
CA ALA A 55 20.27 2.22 -9.59
C ALA A 55 20.40 3.40 -8.64
N THR A 56 19.97 4.60 -9.06
CA THR A 56 20.10 5.80 -8.22
C THR A 56 19.24 5.68 -6.96
N ARG A 57 19.74 6.12 -5.81
CA ARG A 57 18.96 6.18 -4.57
C ARG A 57 17.69 7.01 -4.73
N VAL A 58 16.58 6.55 -4.15
CA VAL A 58 15.39 7.39 -3.96
C VAL A 58 15.21 7.69 -2.47
N THR A 59 15.72 8.83 -2.03
CA THR A 59 15.83 9.19 -0.60
C THR A 59 14.52 9.16 0.19
N ILE A 60 13.37 9.37 -0.47
CA ILE A 60 12.06 9.24 0.20
C ILE A 60 11.79 7.79 0.67
N LEU A 61 12.30 6.78 -0.04
CA LEU A 61 12.10 5.37 0.26
C LEU A 61 12.89 4.91 1.49
N ASP A 62 13.97 5.61 1.87
CA ASP A 62 14.76 5.30 3.07
C ASP A 62 13.92 5.38 4.35
N LYS A 63 12.92 6.27 4.36
CA LYS A 63 11.98 6.45 5.48
C LYS A 63 10.73 5.59 5.36
N MET A 64 10.50 5.01 4.19
CA MET A 64 9.27 4.29 3.85
C MET A 64 9.52 2.82 3.52
N THR A 65 10.67 2.26 3.89
CA THR A 65 10.95 0.84 3.68
C THR A 65 11.49 0.16 4.93
N PHE A 66 11.35 -1.16 4.96
CA PHE A 66 12.10 -2.08 5.80
C PHE A 66 13.05 -2.90 4.93
N ALA A 67 14.28 -3.14 5.39
CA ALA A 67 15.22 -4.01 4.70
C ALA A 67 14.93 -5.49 5.04
N LEU A 68 14.98 -6.36 4.04
CA LEU A 68 14.65 -7.77 4.17
C LEU A 68 15.90 -8.58 4.47
N SER A 69 15.74 -9.68 5.21
CA SER A 69 16.85 -10.63 5.39
C SER A 69 17.26 -11.21 4.02
N PRO A 70 18.54 -11.55 3.82
CA PRO A 70 18.98 -12.16 2.56
C PRO A 70 18.24 -13.48 2.26
N GLY A 71 17.88 -13.69 0.99
CA GLY A 71 17.28 -14.94 0.52
C GLY A 71 15.79 -15.11 0.87
N GLN A 72 15.07 -14.06 1.27
CA GLN A 72 13.61 -14.12 1.41
C GLN A 72 12.96 -14.51 0.07
N LYS A 73 11.99 -15.42 0.14
CA LYS A 73 11.17 -15.80 -1.01
C LYS A 73 10.05 -14.78 -1.15
N LEU A 74 10.09 -14.01 -2.23
CA LEU A 74 9.12 -12.96 -2.55
C LEU A 74 8.40 -13.31 -3.85
N ASP A 75 7.11 -13.01 -3.91
CA ASP A 75 6.28 -13.19 -5.10
C ASP A 75 5.83 -11.82 -5.63
N GLY A 76 6.56 -11.30 -6.61
CA GLY A 76 6.21 -10.03 -7.25
C GLY A 76 7.40 -9.35 -7.92
N PRO A 77 7.16 -8.28 -8.69
CA PRO A 77 8.22 -7.50 -9.29
C PRO A 77 8.97 -6.69 -8.22
N HIS A 78 10.26 -6.44 -8.46
CA HIS A 78 11.11 -5.62 -7.60
C HIS A 78 11.38 -4.28 -8.28
N PHE A 79 11.08 -3.17 -7.60
CA PHE A 79 11.36 -1.85 -8.12
C PHE A 79 12.86 -1.60 -8.09
N LEU A 80 13.45 -1.29 -9.23
CA LEU A 80 14.85 -0.89 -9.37
C LEU A 80 14.88 0.48 -10.03
N ASN A 81 15.58 1.45 -9.44
CA ASN A 81 15.56 2.84 -9.90
C ASN A 81 16.47 3.11 -11.11
N THR A 82 16.32 2.28 -12.14
CA THR A 82 16.82 2.52 -13.50
C THR A 82 15.60 2.64 -14.41
N GLU A 83 15.70 3.34 -15.56
CA GLU A 83 14.51 3.51 -16.42
C GLU A 83 13.93 2.16 -16.88
N GLU A 84 14.78 1.22 -17.28
CA GLU A 84 14.37 -0.13 -17.65
C GLU A 84 13.73 -0.88 -16.48
N GLY A 85 14.37 -0.86 -15.30
CA GLY A 85 13.88 -1.51 -14.09
C GLY A 85 12.50 -0.98 -13.65
N ARG A 86 12.33 0.34 -13.66
CA ARG A 86 11.05 1.00 -13.35
C ARG A 86 9.95 0.58 -14.32
N ASN A 87 10.22 0.53 -15.62
CA ASN A 87 9.21 0.19 -16.64
C ASN A 87 8.78 -1.28 -16.58
N LYS A 88 9.73 -2.20 -16.35
CA LYS A 88 9.44 -3.63 -16.15
C LYS A 88 8.62 -3.85 -14.88
N TYR A 89 9.00 -3.17 -13.80
CA TYR A 89 8.26 -3.20 -12.54
C TYR A 89 6.81 -2.73 -12.72
N GLY A 90 6.65 -1.53 -13.31
CA GLY A 90 5.36 -0.85 -13.44
C GLY A 90 4.30 -1.66 -14.18
N SER A 91 4.71 -2.34 -15.25
CA SER A 91 3.80 -3.16 -16.06
C SER A 91 3.26 -4.36 -15.27
N VAL A 92 4.13 -5.09 -14.58
CA VAL A 92 3.72 -6.24 -13.74
C VAL A 92 2.89 -5.79 -12.55
N TYR A 93 3.28 -4.69 -11.90
CA TYR A 93 2.57 -4.14 -10.75
C TYR A 93 1.13 -3.76 -11.12
N LEU A 94 0.96 -2.91 -12.14
CA LEU A 94 -0.36 -2.45 -12.55
C LEU A 94 -1.20 -3.56 -13.18
N SER A 95 -0.61 -4.47 -13.96
CA SER A 95 -1.34 -5.64 -14.46
C SER A 95 -1.92 -6.46 -13.31
N THR A 96 -1.13 -6.74 -12.29
CA THR A 96 -1.56 -7.52 -11.13
C THR A 96 -2.67 -6.79 -10.35
N LEU A 97 -2.52 -5.48 -10.13
CA LEU A 97 -3.53 -4.65 -9.49
C LEU A 97 -4.86 -4.66 -10.24
N LEU A 98 -4.82 -4.42 -11.56
CA LEU A 98 -6.02 -4.35 -12.40
C LEU A 98 -6.75 -5.69 -12.47
N GLN A 99 -6.02 -6.80 -12.52
CA GLN A 99 -6.61 -8.14 -12.49
C GLN A 99 -7.34 -8.43 -11.17
N GLU A 100 -6.70 -8.15 -10.02
CA GLU A 100 -7.35 -8.39 -8.73
C GLU A 100 -8.51 -7.41 -8.48
N ALA A 101 -8.38 -6.15 -8.90
CA ALA A 101 -9.46 -5.16 -8.82
C ALA A 101 -10.67 -5.55 -9.67
N HIS A 102 -10.43 -6.05 -10.89
CA HIS A 102 -11.50 -6.53 -11.76
C HIS A 102 -12.27 -7.68 -11.13
N LYS A 103 -11.58 -8.68 -10.53
CA LYS A 103 -12.26 -9.81 -9.86
C LYS A 103 -13.23 -9.33 -8.78
N VAL A 104 -12.84 -8.29 -8.03
CA VAL A 104 -13.68 -7.71 -6.97
C VAL A 104 -14.83 -6.88 -7.54
N ALA A 105 -14.60 -6.12 -8.61
CA ALA A 105 -15.59 -5.22 -9.20
C ALA A 105 -16.54 -5.88 -10.22
N ALA A 106 -16.17 -7.01 -10.81
CA ALA A 106 -16.89 -7.69 -11.88
C ALA A 106 -18.40 -7.91 -11.60
N PRO A 107 -18.86 -8.17 -10.36
CA PRO A 107 -20.29 -8.25 -10.07
C PRO A 107 -21.09 -7.00 -10.50
N TYR A 108 -20.49 -5.80 -10.46
CA TYR A 108 -21.17 -4.58 -10.92
C TYR A 108 -21.43 -4.58 -12.43
N LEU A 109 -20.54 -5.16 -13.23
CA LEU A 109 -20.80 -5.33 -14.67
C LEU A 109 -21.94 -6.32 -14.93
N GLN A 110 -22.01 -7.40 -14.14
CA GLN A 110 -23.08 -8.39 -14.24
C GLN A 110 -24.45 -7.78 -13.88
N MET A 111 -24.46 -6.79 -12.99
CA MET A 111 -25.66 -6.01 -12.63
C MET A 111 -25.99 -4.88 -13.61
N GLY A 112 -25.15 -4.66 -14.64
CA GLY A 112 -25.29 -3.52 -15.56
C GLY A 112 -24.92 -2.16 -14.95
N ASP A 113 -24.29 -2.12 -13.78
CA ASP A 113 -23.83 -0.88 -13.14
C ASP A 113 -22.35 -0.63 -13.44
N GLU A 114 -22.08 -0.15 -14.65
CA GLU A 114 -20.73 0.20 -15.07
C GLU A 114 -20.15 1.37 -14.25
N LYS A 115 -20.98 2.27 -13.72
CA LYS A 115 -20.50 3.40 -12.92
C LYS A 115 -19.87 2.90 -11.62
N ALA A 116 -20.53 1.98 -10.92
CA ALA A 116 -19.99 1.34 -9.73
C ALA A 116 -18.71 0.55 -10.04
N TYR A 117 -18.69 -0.19 -11.16
CA TYR A 117 -17.49 -0.91 -11.62
C TYR A 117 -16.30 0.04 -11.79
N TYR A 118 -16.41 1.06 -12.64
CA TYR A 118 -15.28 1.95 -12.92
C TYR A 118 -14.89 2.80 -11.71
N SER A 119 -15.84 3.11 -10.83
CA SER A 119 -15.55 3.81 -9.56
C SER A 119 -14.69 2.96 -8.64
N PHE A 120 -14.97 1.66 -8.54
CA PHE A 120 -14.11 0.76 -7.77
C PHE A 120 -12.74 0.60 -8.41
N MET A 121 -12.65 0.51 -9.74
CA MET A 121 -11.36 0.43 -10.44
C MET A 121 -10.49 1.67 -10.19
N VAL A 122 -11.08 2.87 -10.21
CA VAL A 122 -10.37 4.11 -9.85
C VAL A 122 -9.96 4.12 -8.37
N LEU A 123 -10.81 3.66 -7.46
CA LEU A 123 -10.44 3.51 -6.04
C LEU A 123 -9.24 2.58 -5.88
N ALA A 124 -9.25 1.44 -6.57
CA ALA A 124 -8.18 0.46 -6.56
C ALA A 124 -6.85 1.02 -7.11
N LEU A 125 -6.89 1.93 -8.08
CA LEU A 125 -5.69 2.64 -8.56
C LEU A 125 -5.20 3.69 -7.55
N THR A 126 -6.13 4.38 -6.89
CA THR A 126 -5.85 5.53 -6.02
C THR A 126 -5.26 5.11 -4.68
N VAL A 127 -5.80 4.08 -4.04
CA VAL A 127 -5.38 3.68 -2.69
C VAL A 127 -3.91 3.26 -2.63
N PRO A 128 -3.41 2.32 -3.47
CA PRO A 128 -2.00 1.94 -3.42
C PRO A 128 -1.06 3.08 -3.89
N LEU A 129 -1.55 4.06 -4.68
CA LEU A 129 -0.77 5.25 -5.02
C LEU A 129 -0.65 6.19 -3.82
N HIS A 130 -1.76 6.40 -3.12
CA HIS A 130 -1.84 7.28 -1.95
C HIS A 130 -1.05 6.72 -0.77
N GLU A 131 -1.21 5.43 -0.51
CA GLU A 131 -0.71 4.75 0.67
C GLU A 131 0.70 4.18 0.41
N GLY A 132 0.87 3.40 -0.66
CA GLY A 132 2.09 2.65 -0.93
C GLY A 132 3.01 3.24 -1.99
N LEU A 133 2.72 4.43 -2.53
CA LEU A 133 3.46 5.07 -3.63
C LEU A 133 3.55 4.21 -4.91
N TRP A 134 2.63 3.26 -5.09
CA TRP A 134 2.73 2.18 -6.08
C TRP A 134 4.01 1.33 -5.98
N MET A 135 4.49 1.13 -4.76
CA MET A 135 5.64 0.28 -4.46
C MET A 135 5.21 -0.92 -3.62
N HIS A 136 5.97 -2.01 -3.68
CA HIS A 136 5.80 -3.15 -2.77
C HIS A 136 7.15 -3.65 -2.33
N PHE A 137 7.91 -4.22 -3.28
CA PHE A 137 9.32 -4.55 -3.09
C PHE A 137 10.20 -3.57 -3.83
N VAL A 138 11.27 -3.15 -3.17
CA VAL A 138 12.28 -2.24 -3.71
C VAL A 138 13.63 -2.94 -3.62
N ARG A 139 14.45 -2.80 -4.66
CA ARG A 139 15.82 -3.29 -4.71
C ARG A 139 16.75 -2.10 -4.82
N THR A 140 17.76 -2.03 -3.98
CA THR A 140 18.80 -1.00 -4.03
C THR A 140 20.17 -1.63 -4.25
N THR A 141 21.00 -0.98 -5.07
CA THR A 141 22.32 -1.48 -5.50
C THR A 141 23.44 -0.45 -5.35
N ASP A 142 23.15 0.69 -4.73
CA ASP A 142 23.96 1.91 -4.75
C ASP A 142 24.90 2.06 -3.56
N GLU A 143 24.45 1.64 -2.37
CA GLU A 143 25.19 1.82 -1.13
C GLU A 143 25.12 0.56 -0.26
N ALA A 144 26.27 0.16 0.29
CA ALA A 144 26.32 -0.92 1.25
C ALA A 144 25.59 -0.52 2.54
N GLY A 145 24.75 -1.41 3.07
CA GLY A 145 24.14 -1.22 4.39
C GLY A 145 23.00 -0.21 4.46
N VAL A 146 22.28 0.05 3.36
CA VAL A 146 21.03 0.84 3.37
C VAL A 146 19.99 0.14 4.24
N CYS A 147 20.00 0.47 5.54
CA CYS A 147 19.17 -0.15 6.55
C CYS A 147 19.03 0.80 7.74
N ASN A 148 17.80 1.11 8.14
CA ASN A 148 17.53 1.97 9.28
C ASN A 148 17.31 1.13 10.55
N PRO A 149 18.28 1.05 11.48
CA PRO A 149 18.16 0.16 12.65
C PRO A 149 17.00 0.54 13.57
N TYR A 150 16.62 1.82 13.62
CA TYR A 150 15.52 2.31 14.44
C TYR A 150 14.16 1.83 13.91
N ALA A 151 13.94 1.91 12.60
CA ALA A 151 12.74 1.35 11.97
C ALA A 151 12.75 -0.18 12.06
N GLN A 152 13.87 -0.82 11.73
CA GLN A 152 13.99 -2.28 11.67
C GLN A 152 13.80 -2.98 13.00
N SER A 153 14.06 -2.30 14.12
CA SER A 153 13.77 -2.85 15.45
C SER A 153 12.31 -2.66 15.88
N GLY A 154 11.46 -2.00 15.08
CA GLY A 154 10.09 -1.64 15.46
C GLY A 154 10.00 -0.50 16.47
N LYS A 155 11.10 0.23 16.73
CA LYS A 155 11.11 1.31 17.74
C LYS A 155 10.24 2.49 17.32
N THR A 156 10.01 2.68 16.02
CA THR A 156 9.08 3.68 15.48
C THR A 156 7.63 3.46 15.94
N LEU A 157 7.24 2.22 16.27
CA LEU A 157 5.88 1.89 16.72
C LEU A 157 5.62 2.35 18.15
N ILE A 158 6.67 2.36 18.98
CA ILE A 158 6.61 2.66 20.41
C ILE A 158 7.05 4.07 20.74
N ALA A 159 7.52 4.83 19.75
CA ALA A 159 7.96 6.21 19.88
C ALA A 159 6.73 7.11 19.92
N PRO A 160 6.26 7.50 21.11
CA PRO A 160 5.12 8.38 21.18
C PRO A 160 5.55 9.78 20.75
N LYS A 161 4.65 10.53 20.13
CA LYS A 161 4.79 11.98 20.15
C LYS A 161 4.35 12.41 21.53
N GLU A 162 5.24 13.02 22.31
CA GLU A 162 4.91 13.52 23.67
C GLU A 162 3.62 14.35 23.66
N GLU A 163 3.41 15.11 22.59
CA GLU A 163 2.20 15.90 22.29
C GLU A 163 0.90 15.09 22.32
N ASP A 164 0.91 13.82 21.93
CA ASP A 164 -0.28 12.97 21.90
C ASP A 164 -0.73 12.57 23.32
N TYR A 165 0.17 12.56 24.30
CA TYR A 165 -0.12 12.09 25.65
C TYR A 165 -0.66 13.16 26.58
N TYR A 166 -0.26 14.43 26.39
CA TYR A 166 -0.70 15.52 27.26
C TYR A 166 -2.20 15.85 27.14
N ALA A 167 -2.85 15.41 26.07
CA ALA A 167 -4.28 15.63 25.82
C ALA A 167 -5.20 14.46 26.23
N MET A 168 -4.63 13.36 26.73
CA MET A 168 -5.38 12.13 27.07
C MET A 168 -5.65 12.07 28.58
N SER A 169 -6.80 11.48 28.96
CA SER A 169 -6.99 11.03 30.33
C SER A 169 -6.03 9.89 30.67
N GLU A 170 -5.80 9.63 31.95
CA GLU A 170 -4.95 8.52 32.41
C GLU A 170 -5.42 7.16 31.87
N GLU A 171 -6.74 6.92 31.87
CA GLU A 171 -7.34 5.72 31.29
C GLU A 171 -7.07 5.59 29.79
N GLN A 172 -7.20 6.69 29.04
CA GLN A 172 -6.91 6.71 27.60
C GLN A 172 -5.43 6.45 27.32
N LEU A 173 -4.55 7.00 28.17
CA LEU A 173 -3.11 6.81 28.09
C LEU A 173 -2.72 5.36 28.31
N GLU A 174 -3.25 4.70 29.35
CA GLU A 174 -2.96 3.29 29.62
C GLU A 174 -3.45 2.38 28.51
N LYS A 175 -4.69 2.57 28.05
CA LYS A 175 -5.21 1.85 26.88
C LYS A 175 -4.32 2.06 25.64
N ARG A 176 -3.84 3.29 25.42
CA ARG A 176 -2.96 3.58 24.29
C ARG A 176 -1.61 2.87 24.42
N LYS A 177 -1.03 2.80 25.62
CA LYS A 177 0.21 2.07 25.89
C LYS A 177 0.04 0.57 25.61
N GLU A 178 -1.07 -0.02 26.05
CA GLU A 178 -1.39 -1.42 25.77
C GLU A 178 -1.51 -1.69 24.26
N GLU A 179 -2.23 -0.85 23.52
CA GLU A 179 -2.37 -0.97 22.07
C GLU A 179 -1.02 -0.89 21.34
N VAL A 180 -0.15 0.04 21.78
CA VAL A 180 1.20 0.23 21.23
C VAL A 180 2.06 -0.99 21.52
N LEU A 181 2.05 -1.49 22.75
CA LEU A 181 2.79 -2.68 23.14
C LEU A 181 2.33 -3.89 22.33
N GLN A 182 1.01 -4.10 22.20
CA GLN A 182 0.47 -5.21 21.41
C GLN A 182 0.87 -5.09 19.93
N THR A 183 0.84 -3.87 19.36
CA THR A 183 1.30 -3.63 17.98
C THR A 183 2.77 -4.00 17.82
N TYR A 184 3.63 -3.63 18.78
CA TYR A 184 5.05 -3.98 18.78
C TYR A 184 5.27 -5.50 18.89
N LEU A 185 4.54 -6.18 19.78
CA LEU A 185 4.63 -7.64 19.91
C LEU A 185 4.21 -8.35 18.62
N ASN A 186 3.15 -7.86 17.97
CA ASN A 186 2.69 -8.36 16.67
C ASN A 186 3.74 -8.16 15.58
N PHE A 187 4.38 -6.99 15.54
CA PHE A 187 5.52 -6.70 14.67
C PHE A 187 6.66 -7.67 14.89
N TYR A 188 7.08 -7.84 16.14
CA TYR A 188 8.18 -8.73 16.47
C TYR A 188 7.87 -10.18 16.06
N LYS A 189 6.68 -10.67 16.43
CA LYS A 189 6.20 -12.01 16.09
C LYS A 189 6.20 -12.24 14.59
N SER A 190 5.61 -11.34 13.81
CA SER A 190 5.36 -11.56 12.38
C SER A 190 6.59 -11.28 11.50
N LEU A 191 7.47 -10.37 11.91
CA LEU A 191 8.51 -9.81 11.04
C LEU A 191 9.95 -10.01 11.55
N LYS A 192 10.16 -10.18 12.86
CA LYS A 192 11.50 -10.26 13.47
C LYS A 192 11.82 -11.58 14.17
N SER A 193 10.82 -12.41 14.46
CA SER A 193 11.01 -13.69 15.16
C SER A 193 11.34 -14.85 14.21
N GLY A 194 11.70 -16.01 14.78
CA GLY A 194 12.02 -17.23 14.04
C GLY A 194 13.49 -17.36 13.66
N SER A 195 13.88 -18.53 13.12
CA SER A 195 15.26 -18.82 12.71
C SER A 195 15.69 -18.06 11.45
N ARG A 196 14.73 -17.57 10.66
CA ARG A 196 14.95 -16.73 9.47
C ARG A 196 13.96 -15.56 9.49
N PRO A 197 14.22 -14.52 10.31
CA PRO A 197 13.36 -13.34 10.38
C PRO A 197 13.10 -12.74 9.01
N PHE A 198 11.91 -12.21 8.77
CA PHE A 198 11.60 -11.55 7.51
C PHE A 198 12.43 -10.28 7.32
N LEU A 199 12.54 -9.46 8.38
CA LEU A 199 13.35 -8.25 8.37
C LEU A 199 14.75 -8.49 8.92
N ALA A 200 15.74 -7.98 8.19
CA ALA A 200 17.15 -8.13 8.54
C ALA A 200 17.49 -7.42 9.86
N ASN A 201 18.58 -7.85 10.50
CA ASN A 201 19.33 -6.93 11.36
C ASN A 201 20.28 -6.14 10.48
N CYS A 202 20.41 -4.83 10.70
CA CYS A 202 21.23 -3.99 9.80
C CYS A 202 22.71 -4.40 9.77
N ASN A 203 23.24 -4.97 10.85
CA ASN A 203 24.61 -5.49 10.88
C ASN A 203 24.82 -6.62 9.86
N ASP A 204 23.78 -7.41 9.57
CA ASP A 204 23.84 -8.51 8.60
C ASP A 204 23.91 -7.99 7.15
N LEU A 205 23.61 -6.70 6.94
CA LEU A 205 23.58 -6.03 5.64
C LEU A 205 24.75 -5.07 5.42
N ALA A 206 25.65 -4.90 6.38
CA ALA A 206 26.69 -3.86 6.35
C ALA A 206 27.58 -3.89 5.10
N ASN A 207 27.78 -5.08 4.52
CA ASN A 207 28.60 -5.29 3.32
C ASN A 207 27.78 -5.74 2.10
N GLN A 208 26.44 -5.73 2.20
CA GLN A 208 25.57 -6.12 1.09
C GLN A 208 25.33 -4.89 0.22
N THR A 209 25.71 -4.98 -1.05
CA THR A 209 25.42 -3.94 -2.04
C THR A 209 24.05 -4.11 -2.66
N ASP A 210 23.51 -5.33 -2.70
CA ASP A 210 22.18 -5.64 -3.21
C ASP A 210 21.22 -5.96 -2.06
N ILE A 211 20.37 -5.00 -1.73
CA ILE A 211 19.45 -5.11 -0.60
C ILE A 211 18.01 -5.05 -1.11
N MET A 212 17.22 -6.04 -0.69
CA MET A 212 15.78 -6.06 -0.90
C MET A 212 15.07 -5.36 0.25
N HIS A 213 14.03 -4.61 -0.09
CA HIS A 213 13.22 -3.84 0.81
C HIS A 213 11.73 -4.10 0.57
N ILE A 214 10.90 -3.90 1.60
CA ILE A 214 9.44 -3.81 1.47
C ILE A 214 8.97 -2.41 1.89
N ILE A 215 7.99 -1.85 1.20
CA ILE A 215 7.40 -0.56 1.56
C ILE A 215 6.64 -0.64 2.90
N ARG A 216 6.68 0.43 3.69
CA ARG A 216 6.02 0.57 4.98
C ARG A 216 5.48 1.98 5.21
N GLY A 217 4.56 2.08 6.16
CA GLY A 217 4.05 3.35 6.67
C GLY A 217 5.11 4.07 7.49
N TYR A 218 4.93 5.38 7.72
CA TYR A 218 5.91 6.21 8.41
C TYR A 218 6.23 5.72 9.83
N ASP A 219 5.22 5.27 10.58
CA ASP A 219 5.39 4.69 11.92
C ASP A 219 5.85 3.23 11.89
N GLY A 220 5.80 2.59 10.72
CA GLY A 220 6.20 1.20 10.49
C GLY A 220 5.11 0.17 10.81
N SER A 221 3.89 0.60 11.13
CA SER A 221 2.79 -0.32 11.43
C SER A 221 2.13 -0.86 10.17
N ASP A 222 2.16 -0.10 9.08
CA ASP A 222 1.58 -0.47 7.80
C ASP A 222 2.63 -1.05 6.86
N VAL A 223 2.29 -2.13 6.14
CA VAL A 223 3.25 -2.85 5.27
C VAL A 223 2.66 -3.13 3.90
N GLY A 224 3.50 -3.04 2.87
CA GLY A 224 3.19 -3.47 1.51
C GLY A 224 2.42 -2.45 0.68
N ALA A 225 2.06 -2.81 -0.55
CA ALA A 225 1.47 -1.88 -1.53
C ALA A 225 0.16 -1.24 -1.08
N MET A 226 -0.61 -1.98 -0.27
CA MET A 226 -1.87 -1.52 0.31
C MET A 226 -1.67 -0.84 1.67
N GLN A 227 -0.46 -0.83 2.25
CA GLN A 227 -0.20 -0.31 3.60
C GLN A 227 -1.17 -0.89 4.63
N LEU A 228 -1.19 -2.22 4.74
CA LEU A 228 -2.06 -2.91 5.68
C LEU A 228 -1.41 -2.91 7.08
N SER A 229 -2.15 -2.39 8.06
CA SER A 229 -1.66 -2.25 9.43
C SER A 229 -1.56 -3.58 10.17
N ILE A 230 -0.40 -3.85 10.75
CA ILE A 230 -0.16 -5.02 11.61
C ILE A 230 -1.00 -5.01 12.90
N ARG A 231 -1.52 -3.84 13.28
CA ARG A 231 -2.43 -3.71 14.42
C ARG A 231 -3.81 -4.32 14.11
N TRP A 232 -4.28 -4.26 12.86
CA TRP A 232 -5.66 -4.58 12.51
C TRP A 232 -5.78 -5.85 11.67
N HIS A 233 -4.71 -6.25 11.00
CA HIS A 233 -4.72 -7.34 10.00
C HIS A 233 -3.80 -8.51 10.40
N LEU A 234 -3.54 -8.68 11.70
CA LEU A 234 -2.59 -9.69 12.18
C LEU A 234 -2.96 -11.09 11.69
N ASP A 235 -4.15 -11.57 12.05
CA ASP A 235 -4.50 -12.99 11.90
C ASP A 235 -4.81 -13.36 10.45
N GLU A 236 -5.36 -12.43 9.68
CA GLU A 236 -5.83 -12.74 8.34
C GLU A 236 -4.78 -12.51 7.25
N PHE A 237 -3.86 -11.56 7.46
CA PHE A 237 -2.88 -11.12 6.46
C PHE A 237 -1.44 -11.40 6.92
N PHE A 238 -1.02 -10.91 8.10
CA PHE A 238 0.37 -11.08 8.56
C PHE A 238 0.70 -12.51 8.98
N ALA A 239 -0.19 -13.19 9.71
CA ALA A 239 0.01 -14.56 10.15
C ALA A 239 0.08 -15.56 8.98
N LYS A 240 -0.51 -15.20 7.83
CA LYS A 240 -0.45 -15.98 6.58
C LYS A 240 0.68 -15.54 5.65
N GLU A 241 1.47 -14.56 6.08
CA GLU A 241 2.58 -14.00 5.32
C GLU A 241 2.19 -13.46 3.93
N GLU A 242 0.94 -13.02 3.76
CA GLU A 242 0.43 -12.51 2.48
C GLU A 242 1.18 -11.25 2.01
N TYR A 243 1.84 -10.53 2.92
CA TYR A 243 2.73 -9.40 2.63
C TYR A 243 3.99 -9.77 1.82
N LYS A 244 4.30 -11.07 1.67
CA LYS A 244 5.41 -11.56 0.82
C LYS A 244 5.01 -11.71 -0.65
N SER A 245 3.73 -11.55 -0.98
CA SER A 245 3.23 -11.57 -2.35
C SER A 245 2.51 -10.27 -2.70
N LEU A 246 2.87 -9.67 -3.85
CA LEU A 246 2.16 -8.52 -4.37
C LEU A 246 0.69 -8.85 -4.66
N ARG A 247 0.44 -10.03 -5.26
CA ARG A 247 -0.90 -10.45 -5.66
C ARG A 247 -1.78 -10.70 -4.45
N GLU A 248 -1.28 -11.41 -3.44
CA GLU A 248 -2.05 -11.65 -2.22
C GLU A 248 -2.27 -10.34 -1.44
N THR A 249 -1.28 -9.44 -1.40
CA THR A 249 -1.44 -8.09 -0.83
C THR A 249 -2.58 -7.32 -1.49
N PHE A 250 -2.66 -7.29 -2.82
CA PHE A 250 -3.78 -6.65 -3.51
C PHE A 250 -5.10 -7.37 -3.28
N LYS A 251 -5.12 -8.70 -3.42
CA LYS A 251 -6.32 -9.48 -3.21
C LYS A 251 -6.91 -9.24 -1.82
N TYR A 252 -6.10 -9.25 -0.76
CA TYR A 252 -6.55 -8.95 0.59
C TYR A 252 -7.03 -7.49 0.72
N GLY A 253 -6.16 -6.52 0.39
CA GLY A 253 -6.47 -5.10 0.61
C GLY A 253 -7.66 -4.60 -0.19
N LEU A 254 -7.82 -5.07 -1.44
CA LEU A 254 -8.97 -4.72 -2.29
C LEU A 254 -10.26 -5.36 -1.78
N ASN A 255 -10.22 -6.61 -1.31
CA ASN A 255 -11.39 -7.22 -0.67
C ASN A 255 -11.77 -6.50 0.62
N PHE A 256 -10.80 -6.09 1.42
CA PHE A 256 -11.04 -5.36 2.66
C PHE A 256 -11.74 -4.03 2.39
N ILE A 257 -11.20 -3.17 1.52
CA ILE A 257 -11.85 -1.89 1.20
C ILE A 257 -13.22 -2.08 0.50
N TYR A 258 -13.36 -3.14 -0.30
CA TYR A 258 -14.62 -3.46 -0.95
C TYR A 258 -15.71 -3.88 0.04
N LYS A 259 -15.45 -4.95 0.82
CA LYS A 259 -16.45 -5.56 1.71
C LYS A 259 -16.80 -4.65 2.88
N ASP A 260 -15.81 -3.97 3.44
CA ASP A 260 -16.01 -3.22 4.68
C ASP A 260 -16.31 -1.75 4.45
N SER A 261 -16.26 -1.27 3.21
CA SER A 261 -16.55 0.14 2.90
C SER A 261 -17.30 0.33 1.60
N PHE A 262 -16.68 0.08 0.44
CA PHE A 262 -17.26 0.46 -0.85
C PHE A 262 -18.63 -0.16 -1.08
N SER A 263 -18.76 -1.49 -0.93
CA SER A 263 -20.01 -2.21 -1.16
C SER A 263 -21.10 -1.78 -0.18
N GLN A 264 -20.77 -1.55 1.09
CA GLN A 264 -21.73 -1.12 2.11
C GLN A 264 -22.24 0.29 1.84
N LEU A 265 -21.33 1.22 1.55
CA LEU A 265 -21.66 2.62 1.24
C LEU A 265 -22.47 2.72 -0.04
N TYR A 266 -22.05 2.00 -1.09
CA TYR A 266 -22.79 1.91 -2.35
C TYR A 266 -24.20 1.35 -2.09
N LYS A 267 -24.31 0.20 -1.43
CA LYS A 267 -25.61 -0.46 -1.14
C LYS A 267 -26.54 0.49 -0.40
N VAL A 268 -26.07 1.17 0.66
CA VAL A 268 -26.95 2.10 1.40
C VAL A 268 -27.33 3.32 0.59
N ALA A 269 -26.45 3.79 -0.30
CA ALA A 269 -26.72 4.96 -1.11
C ALA A 269 -27.70 4.68 -2.26
N THR A 270 -27.69 3.46 -2.81
CA THR A 270 -28.53 3.06 -3.95
C THR A 270 -29.78 2.28 -3.56
N MET A 271 -29.85 1.73 -2.34
CA MET A 271 -31.07 1.06 -1.86
C MET A 271 -32.22 2.05 -1.66
N GLY A 272 -33.44 1.62 -1.99
CA GLY A 272 -34.64 2.45 -1.80
C GLY A 272 -34.97 2.71 -0.33
N LYS A 273 -34.98 1.67 0.52
CA LYS A 273 -35.29 1.80 1.96
C LYS A 273 -34.32 0.93 2.80
N PRO A 274 -33.59 1.51 3.76
CA PRO A 274 -32.78 0.77 4.74
C PRO A 274 -33.63 -0.20 5.56
N GLN A 275 -33.19 -1.45 5.70
CA GLN A 275 -33.97 -2.51 6.35
C GLN A 275 -33.57 -2.72 7.82
N SER A 276 -32.30 -2.45 8.15
CA SER A 276 -31.77 -2.62 9.51
C SER A 276 -31.44 -1.29 10.21
N ASN A 277 -31.32 -1.30 11.54
CA ASN A 277 -30.85 -0.13 12.31
C ASN A 277 -29.42 0.29 11.91
N PHE A 278 -28.57 -0.69 11.61
CA PHE A 278 -27.23 -0.46 11.08
C PHE A 278 -27.28 0.32 9.76
N GLU A 279 -28.05 -0.17 8.78
CA GLU A 279 -28.19 0.48 7.47
C GLU A 279 -28.83 1.87 7.60
N LYS A 280 -29.83 2.05 8.47
CA LYS A 280 -30.43 3.37 8.75
C LYS A 280 -29.39 4.36 9.26
N LYS A 281 -28.56 3.95 10.22
CA LYS A 281 -27.48 4.78 10.79
C LYS A 281 -26.43 5.09 9.73
N LEU A 282 -26.01 4.09 8.97
CA LEU A 282 -25.00 4.25 7.94
C LEU A 282 -25.50 5.15 6.81
N TYR A 283 -26.74 4.95 6.35
CA TYR A 283 -27.39 5.79 5.34
C TYR A 283 -27.51 7.25 5.80
N LYS A 284 -27.95 7.50 7.04
CA LYS A 284 -28.01 8.85 7.61
C LYS A 284 -26.65 9.53 7.61
N ASN A 285 -25.58 8.78 7.86
CA ASN A 285 -24.23 9.30 7.82
C ASN A 285 -23.77 9.55 6.38
N ALA A 286 -23.88 8.55 5.51
CA ALA A 286 -23.52 8.60 4.09
C ALA A 286 -24.22 9.75 3.36
N LYS A 287 -25.48 10.05 3.68
CA LYS A 287 -26.25 11.18 3.13
C LYS A 287 -25.61 12.56 3.30
N LYS A 288 -24.66 12.70 4.24
CA LYS A 288 -23.95 13.95 4.48
C LYS A 288 -22.93 14.23 3.39
N CYS A 289 -22.19 13.20 2.97
CA CYS A 289 -21.04 13.36 2.07
C CYS A 289 -21.14 12.61 0.73
N LEU A 290 -21.95 11.54 0.62
CA LEU A 290 -22.07 10.76 -0.63
C LEU A 290 -23.05 11.35 -1.63
N PHE A 291 -23.79 12.39 -1.25
CA PHE A 291 -24.83 12.98 -2.08
C PHE A 291 -24.57 14.46 -2.28
N ASP A 292 -24.48 14.86 -3.54
CA ASP A 292 -24.32 16.25 -3.94
C ASP A 292 -25.69 16.88 -4.21
N GLY A 293 -25.94 18.07 -3.70
CA GLY A 293 -27.19 18.80 -3.91
C GLY A 293 -27.31 20.01 -3.00
N GLY A 294 -27.54 21.19 -3.58
CA GLY A 294 -27.85 22.41 -2.83
C GLY A 294 -29.20 22.32 -2.12
N LEU A 295 -29.50 23.30 -1.27
CA LEU A 295 -30.74 23.37 -0.45
C LEU A 295 -32.03 23.15 -1.27
N PHE A 296 -31.99 23.44 -2.57
CA PHE A 296 -33.12 23.38 -3.51
C PHE A 296 -32.95 22.35 -4.64
N LYS A 297 -31.85 21.57 -4.69
CA LYS A 297 -31.62 20.56 -5.73
C LYS A 297 -31.87 19.16 -5.18
N LYS A 298 -32.40 18.27 -6.03
CA LYS A 298 -32.48 16.84 -5.71
C LYS A 298 -31.06 16.35 -5.41
N LYS A 299 -30.88 15.73 -4.25
CA LYS A 299 -29.61 15.12 -3.86
C LYS A 299 -29.30 13.97 -4.81
N GLU A 300 -28.22 14.08 -5.56
CA GLU A 300 -27.73 13.06 -6.48
C GLU A 300 -26.56 12.31 -5.86
N PHE A 301 -26.53 11.00 -6.06
CA PHE A 301 -25.44 10.15 -5.56
C PHE A 301 -24.16 10.44 -6.34
N SER A 302 -23.07 10.70 -5.62
CA SER A 302 -21.75 10.98 -6.19
C SER A 302 -20.82 9.78 -5.97
N TYR A 303 -20.44 9.15 -7.08
CA TYR A 303 -19.48 8.05 -7.10
C TYR A 303 -18.05 8.50 -6.74
N GLU A 304 -17.67 9.74 -7.04
CA GLU A 304 -16.41 10.32 -6.56
C GLU A 304 -16.40 10.39 -5.03
N ASN A 305 -17.52 10.82 -4.44
CA ASN A 305 -17.66 10.81 -2.99
C ASN A 305 -17.73 9.38 -2.43
N LEU A 306 -18.25 8.41 -3.18
CA LEU A 306 -18.16 6.99 -2.82
C LEU A 306 -16.69 6.53 -2.74
N ILE A 307 -15.85 6.87 -3.72
CA ILE A 307 -14.41 6.56 -3.72
C ILE A 307 -13.75 7.15 -2.46
N ARG A 308 -13.93 8.46 -2.26
CA ARG A 308 -13.38 9.19 -1.10
C ARG A 308 -13.87 8.60 0.23
N GLY A 309 -15.18 8.38 0.36
CA GLY A 309 -15.79 7.84 1.57
C GLY A 309 -15.40 6.39 1.85
N SER A 310 -15.14 5.59 0.82
CA SER A 310 -14.71 4.20 0.97
C SER A 310 -13.31 4.10 1.57
N TRP A 311 -12.39 4.94 1.10
CA TRP A 311 -11.07 5.06 1.70
C TRP A 311 -11.14 5.66 3.12
N ALA A 312 -11.87 6.76 3.31
CA ALA A 312 -11.98 7.42 4.60
C ALA A 312 -12.69 6.58 5.67
N GLY A 313 -13.52 5.60 5.27
CA GLY A 313 -14.32 4.76 6.14
C GLY A 313 -13.51 3.72 6.92
N LYS A 314 -13.82 2.43 6.69
CA LYS A 314 -13.17 1.32 7.42
C LYS A 314 -11.66 1.33 7.17
N TYR A 315 -11.24 1.59 5.92
CA TYR A 315 -9.86 1.45 5.51
C TYR A 315 -8.91 2.36 6.29
N ASN A 316 -9.15 3.68 6.27
CA ASN A 316 -8.29 4.65 6.95
C ASN A 316 -8.66 4.89 8.43
N SER A 317 -9.91 4.64 8.83
CA SER A 317 -10.41 5.03 10.16
C SER A 317 -10.89 3.88 11.03
N GLY A 318 -10.82 2.64 10.53
CA GLY A 318 -11.27 1.46 11.27
C GLY A 318 -12.79 1.28 11.38
N SER A 319 -13.60 2.20 10.83
CA SER A 319 -15.06 2.14 10.88
C SER A 319 -15.71 2.74 9.63
N VAL A 320 -16.65 2.01 9.03
CA VAL A 320 -17.45 2.50 7.89
C VAL A 320 -18.30 3.73 8.23
N PHE A 321 -18.63 3.94 9.51
CA PHE A 321 -19.33 5.15 9.96
C PHE A 321 -18.45 6.42 9.90
N ASN A 322 -17.15 6.28 9.70
CA ASN A 322 -16.23 7.40 9.52
C ASN A 322 -16.08 7.82 8.04
N ALA A 323 -16.85 7.26 7.11
CA ALA A 323 -16.80 7.59 5.68
C ALA A 323 -16.94 9.10 5.39
N CYS A 324 -17.68 9.84 6.22
CA CYS A 324 -17.87 11.29 6.08
C CYS A 324 -17.00 12.13 7.03
N ARG A 325 -15.91 11.60 7.59
CA ARG A 325 -15.07 12.33 8.57
C ARG A 325 -14.38 13.57 7.99
N PHE A 326 -14.25 13.65 6.67
CA PHE A 326 -13.60 14.77 5.96
C PHE A 326 -14.58 15.70 5.24
N ASP A 327 -15.89 15.48 5.37
CA ASP A 327 -16.94 16.28 4.71
C ASP A 327 -16.85 17.80 4.99
N LYS A 328 -16.31 18.18 6.15
CA LYS A 328 -16.29 19.57 6.64
C LYS A 328 -14.90 20.07 7.06
N ARG A 329 -13.84 19.31 6.76
CA ARG A 329 -12.50 19.59 7.27
C ARG A 329 -11.47 19.43 6.16
N ASP A 330 -10.67 20.47 5.97
CA ASP A 330 -9.47 20.46 5.12
C ASP A 330 -8.34 19.68 5.80
N SER A 331 -8.58 18.38 5.98
CA SER A 331 -7.62 17.44 6.53
C SER A 331 -6.46 17.26 5.54
N LYS A 332 -5.22 17.32 6.03
CA LYS A 332 -4.03 17.01 5.23
C LYS A 332 -4.12 15.64 4.57
N HIS A 333 -4.72 14.65 5.24
CA HIS A 333 -4.92 13.31 4.69
C HIS A 333 -5.88 13.32 3.51
N ASP A 334 -7.00 14.05 3.64
CA ASP A 334 -8.02 14.11 2.60
C ASP A 334 -7.51 14.88 1.37
N ILE A 335 -6.84 16.01 1.59
CA ILE A 335 -6.16 16.76 0.53
C ILE A 335 -5.13 15.86 -0.18
N GLY A 336 -4.37 15.07 0.59
CA GLY A 336 -3.41 14.10 0.05
C GLY A 336 -4.08 13.03 -0.81
N PHE A 337 -5.19 12.46 -0.35
CA PHE A 337 -5.95 11.46 -1.09
C PHE A 337 -6.51 12.06 -2.39
N MET A 338 -7.18 13.22 -2.32
CA MET A 338 -7.76 13.89 -3.47
C MET A 338 -6.70 14.31 -4.50
N LYS A 339 -5.51 14.74 -4.06
CA LYS A 339 -4.37 14.98 -4.97
C LYS A 339 -3.97 13.71 -5.73
N ASN A 340 -3.93 12.55 -5.08
CA ASN A 340 -3.59 11.29 -5.76
C ASN A 340 -4.73 10.78 -6.64
N LEU A 341 -5.99 10.98 -6.25
CA LEU A 341 -7.14 10.71 -7.11
C LEU A 341 -7.09 11.54 -8.40
N ASN A 342 -6.79 12.84 -8.29
CA ASN A 342 -6.59 13.71 -9.45
C ASN A 342 -5.38 13.28 -10.29
N LYS A 343 -4.31 12.74 -9.69
CA LYS A 343 -3.19 12.16 -10.46
C LYS A 343 -3.67 10.98 -11.31
N VAL A 344 -4.49 10.09 -10.75
CA VAL A 344 -5.06 8.94 -11.47
C VAL A 344 -5.85 9.39 -12.69
N TYR A 345 -6.73 10.39 -12.56
CA TYR A 345 -7.48 10.94 -13.68
C TYR A 345 -6.58 11.49 -14.80
N ASN A 346 -5.44 12.07 -14.43
CA ASN A 346 -4.52 12.70 -15.37
C ASN A 346 -3.51 11.73 -16.01
N PHE A 347 -3.50 10.44 -15.66
CA PHE A 347 -2.59 9.47 -16.29
C PHE A 347 -2.90 9.23 -17.78
N LEU A 348 -4.10 9.58 -18.25
CA LEU A 348 -4.43 9.60 -19.68
C LEU A 348 -3.48 10.47 -20.50
N LEU A 349 -3.05 11.60 -19.93
CA LEU A 349 -2.24 12.62 -20.61
C LEU A 349 -0.74 12.42 -20.40
N LYS A 350 -0.35 11.41 -19.62
CA LYS A 350 1.05 11.18 -19.26
C LYS A 350 1.60 9.92 -19.92
N ASP A 351 2.87 9.99 -20.32
CA ASP A 351 3.65 8.84 -20.78
C ASP A 351 4.10 7.96 -19.61
N LYS A 352 4.40 8.59 -18.46
CA LYS A 352 4.77 7.92 -17.21
C LYS A 352 3.67 8.10 -16.16
N VAL A 353 3.45 7.06 -15.38
CA VAL A 353 2.49 7.03 -14.28
C VAL A 353 3.24 6.76 -12.97
N GLY A 354 2.72 7.25 -11.84
CA GLY A 354 3.38 7.10 -10.53
C GLY A 354 3.28 8.33 -9.65
N TYR A 355 4.08 8.34 -8.58
CA TYR A 355 3.99 9.35 -7.53
C TYR A 355 4.79 10.64 -7.83
N MET A 356 6.05 10.48 -8.20
CA MET A 356 7.01 11.52 -8.58
C MET A 356 7.99 10.97 -9.63
N ASN A 357 8.84 11.81 -10.24
CA ASN A 357 9.67 11.41 -11.39
C ASN A 357 10.48 10.13 -11.14
N ASP A 358 11.18 10.04 -10.00
CA ASP A 358 12.00 8.88 -9.64
C ASP A 358 11.18 7.65 -9.22
N LEU A 359 9.89 7.83 -8.95
CA LEU A 359 8.92 6.77 -8.63
C LEU A 359 7.86 6.64 -9.73
N SER A 360 8.20 7.06 -10.95
CA SER A 360 7.33 6.98 -12.11
C SER A 360 7.89 6.03 -13.16
N PHE A 361 7.00 5.36 -13.85
CA PHE A 361 7.32 4.34 -14.83
C PHE A 361 6.42 4.43 -16.04
N LYS A 362 6.95 4.03 -17.19
CA LYS A 362 6.12 3.65 -18.33
C LYS A 362 5.56 2.26 -18.07
N VAL A 363 4.45 1.95 -18.72
CA VAL A 363 3.91 0.60 -18.75
C VAL A 363 3.75 0.15 -20.19
N ASP A 364 3.69 -1.15 -20.41
CA ASP A 364 3.44 -1.70 -21.73
C ASP A 364 2.10 -1.23 -22.31
N ALA A 365 1.95 -1.39 -23.62
CA ALA A 365 0.78 -0.89 -24.35
C ALA A 365 -0.54 -1.51 -23.89
N ASN A 366 -0.54 -2.77 -23.44
CA ASN A 366 -1.76 -3.45 -23.00
C ASN A 366 -2.21 -2.90 -21.65
N VAL A 367 -1.28 -2.76 -20.70
CA VAL A 367 -1.53 -2.18 -19.38
C VAL A 367 -1.92 -0.71 -19.51
N LYS A 368 -1.23 0.06 -20.35
CA LYS A 368 -1.59 1.46 -20.62
C LYS A 368 -2.99 1.56 -21.22
N GLY A 369 -3.29 0.71 -22.21
CA GLY A 369 -4.60 0.66 -22.85
C GLY A 369 -5.73 0.34 -21.87
N ALA A 370 -5.52 -0.61 -20.95
CA ALA A 370 -6.49 -0.95 -19.92
C ALA A 370 -6.67 0.18 -18.89
N LEU A 371 -5.58 0.82 -18.47
CA LEU A 371 -5.62 1.99 -17.60
C LEU A 371 -6.42 3.15 -18.25
N ASP A 372 -6.15 3.42 -19.52
CA ASP A 372 -6.81 4.48 -20.26
C ASP A 372 -8.30 4.18 -20.46
N GLU A 373 -8.66 2.94 -20.76
CA GLU A 373 -10.05 2.49 -20.84
C GLU A 373 -10.80 2.71 -19.52
N ILE A 374 -10.19 2.38 -18.38
CA ILE A 374 -10.79 2.57 -17.05
C ILE A 374 -11.02 4.05 -16.77
N ILE A 375 -10.00 4.89 -16.95
CA ILE A 375 -10.10 6.32 -16.64
C ILE A 375 -11.11 7.00 -17.58
N CYS A 376 -11.09 6.67 -18.87
CA CYS A 376 -12.03 7.23 -19.83
C CYS A 376 -13.47 6.83 -19.57
N ASN A 377 -13.72 5.56 -19.25
CA ASN A 377 -15.07 5.13 -18.91
C ASN A 377 -15.54 5.75 -17.59
N TYR A 378 -14.66 5.90 -16.59
CA TYR A 378 -15.00 6.62 -15.37
C TYR A 378 -15.35 8.09 -15.68
N ASN A 379 -14.50 8.80 -16.41
CA ASN A 379 -14.75 10.20 -16.76
C ASN A 379 -16.06 10.35 -17.55
N ASN A 380 -16.27 9.55 -18.59
CA ASN A 380 -17.47 9.69 -19.42
C ASN A 380 -18.78 9.26 -18.71
N LYS A 381 -18.72 8.30 -17.80
CA LYS A 381 -19.93 7.75 -17.15
C LYS A 381 -20.20 8.35 -15.77
N VAL A 382 -19.18 8.95 -15.14
CA VAL A 382 -19.19 9.26 -13.70
C VAL A 382 -18.77 10.71 -13.39
N SER A 383 -17.75 11.27 -14.04
CA SER A 383 -17.12 12.53 -13.60
C SER A 383 -17.16 13.67 -14.62
N ASN A 384 -17.40 14.89 -14.15
CA ASN A 384 -17.04 16.11 -14.88
C ASN A 384 -15.59 16.48 -14.47
N VAL A 385 -14.65 16.20 -15.36
CA VAL A 385 -13.23 15.91 -15.06
C VAL A 385 -12.44 16.98 -14.29
N ALA A 386 -12.85 18.24 -14.18
CA ALA A 386 -11.94 19.24 -13.63
C ALA A 386 -12.51 20.13 -12.52
N LYS A 387 -12.98 19.54 -11.41
CA LYS A 387 -13.42 20.34 -10.25
C LYS A 387 -12.29 21.12 -9.54
N ASN A 388 -11.02 20.78 -9.75
CA ASN A 388 -9.88 21.30 -8.95
C ASN A 388 -8.84 22.11 -9.73
N VAL A 389 -9.13 22.55 -10.97
CA VAL A 389 -8.28 23.50 -11.68
C VAL A 389 -8.82 24.90 -11.40
N GLU A 390 -8.05 25.71 -10.67
CA GLU A 390 -8.46 27.06 -10.24
C GLU A 390 -8.59 28.02 -11.44
N ASN A 391 -7.78 27.79 -12.48
CA ASN A 391 -7.87 28.53 -13.74
C ASN A 391 -8.92 27.91 -14.66
N LYS A 392 -9.99 28.67 -14.93
CA LYS A 392 -11.12 28.24 -15.76
C LYS A 392 -10.70 27.87 -17.20
N ASP A 393 -9.70 28.54 -17.76
CA ASP A 393 -9.29 28.32 -19.16
C ASP A 393 -8.42 27.06 -19.27
N GLU A 394 -7.50 26.85 -18.32
CA GLU A 394 -6.73 25.59 -18.22
C GLU A 394 -7.65 24.40 -17.95
N LYS A 395 -8.69 24.61 -17.13
CA LYS A 395 -9.71 23.62 -16.84
C LYS A 395 -10.41 23.16 -18.12
N GLU A 396 -10.92 24.11 -18.91
CA GLU A 396 -11.66 23.81 -20.12
C GLU A 396 -10.77 23.15 -21.18
N LEU A 397 -9.52 23.59 -21.30
CA LEU A 397 -8.54 22.96 -22.18
C LEU A 397 -8.26 21.51 -21.78
N LEU A 398 -8.03 21.25 -20.50
CA LEU A 398 -7.79 19.91 -19.97
C LEU A 398 -9.01 19.00 -20.19
N GLU A 399 -10.23 19.49 -19.95
CA GLU A 399 -11.47 18.75 -20.20
C GLU A 399 -11.61 18.38 -21.68
N ARG A 400 -11.28 19.30 -22.61
CA ARG A 400 -11.29 19.03 -24.05
C ARG A 400 -10.24 17.99 -24.45
N GLU A 401 -9.01 18.08 -23.95
CA GLU A 401 -7.95 17.11 -24.25
C GLU A 401 -8.29 15.71 -23.76
N VAL A 402 -8.82 15.59 -22.54
CA VAL A 402 -9.29 14.32 -21.98
C VAL A 402 -10.44 13.76 -22.82
N ALA A 403 -11.43 14.58 -23.19
CA ALA A 403 -12.55 14.14 -24.02
C ALA A 403 -12.10 13.64 -25.40
N LEU A 404 -11.18 14.35 -26.05
CA LEU A 404 -10.61 13.95 -27.34
C LEU A 404 -9.86 12.63 -27.22
N LYS A 405 -9.02 12.48 -26.19
CA LYS A 405 -8.25 11.26 -25.98
C LYS A 405 -9.17 10.08 -25.67
N CYS A 406 -10.18 10.28 -24.83
CA CYS A 406 -11.15 9.25 -24.52
C CYS A 406 -12.01 8.83 -25.72
N SER A 407 -12.37 9.76 -26.58
CA SER A 407 -13.05 9.44 -27.84
C SER A 407 -12.19 8.51 -28.70
N SER A 408 -10.88 8.78 -28.79
CA SER A 408 -9.93 7.91 -29.53
C SER A 408 -9.72 6.53 -28.88
N VAL A 409 -9.70 6.46 -27.56
CA VAL A 409 -9.53 5.19 -26.80
C VAL A 409 -10.76 4.32 -26.97
N LEU A 410 -11.96 4.90 -26.80
CA LEU A 410 -13.22 4.17 -26.93
C LEU A 410 -13.50 3.73 -28.38
N ALA A 411 -13.08 4.53 -29.37
CA ALA A 411 -13.20 4.16 -30.79
C ALA A 411 -12.36 2.93 -31.17
N LYS A 412 -11.28 2.63 -30.43
CA LYS A 412 -10.41 1.46 -30.69
C LYS A 412 -10.99 0.13 -30.18
N ASN A 413 -12.23 0.14 -29.67
CA ASN A 413 -12.97 -0.97 -29.05
C ASN A 413 -12.27 -1.55 -27.81
N ASN A 414 -13.04 -1.74 -26.72
CA ASN A 414 -12.67 -2.27 -25.39
C ASN A 414 -12.01 -3.68 -25.43
N ARG A 415 -10.83 -3.79 -26.05
CA ARG A 415 -10.07 -5.02 -26.22
C ARG A 415 -8.96 -5.13 -25.20
N ASN A 416 -8.31 -4.03 -24.84
CA ASN A 416 -7.10 -4.06 -24.02
C ASN A 416 -7.39 -4.53 -22.60
N LEU A 417 -8.46 -4.02 -21.96
CA LEU A 417 -8.85 -4.52 -20.65
C LEU A 417 -9.25 -5.99 -20.69
N LYS A 418 -10.03 -6.42 -21.69
CA LYS A 418 -10.38 -7.84 -21.87
C LYS A 418 -9.17 -8.74 -22.14
N ILE A 419 -8.16 -8.24 -22.85
CA ILE A 419 -6.91 -8.97 -23.11
C ILE A 419 -6.11 -9.13 -21.82
N LEU A 420 -5.99 -8.06 -21.03
CA LEU A 420 -5.24 -8.08 -19.76
C LEU A 420 -5.87 -8.99 -18.69
N LEU A 421 -7.19 -9.16 -18.76
CA LEU A 421 -7.98 -9.90 -17.78
C LEU A 421 -8.18 -11.39 -18.13
N LYS A 422 -7.78 -11.82 -19.33
CA LYS A 422 -7.66 -13.23 -19.69
C LYS A 422 -6.32 -13.75 -19.20
#